data_AF-A0A392MPB9-F1
#
_entry.id   AF-A0A392MPB9-F1
#
_cell.length_a   1.000
_cell.length_b   1.000
_cell.length_c   1.000
_cell.angle_alpha   90.00
_cell.angle_beta   90.00
_cell.angle_gamma   90.00
#
_symmetry.space_group_name_H-M   'P 1'
#
loop_
_entity.id
_entity.type
_entity.pdbx_description
1 polymer ?
#
loop_
_entity_poly.entity_id
_entity_poly.type
_entity_poly.pdbx_seq_one_letter_code
_entity_poly.pdbx_strand_id
1 'polypeptide(L)'
;MTSATARLRQAKNAKKKAAAILGTSGSIPLGTPSGQVSPAPSLEIVREKRGLDGDLEDVSSRKNPRLDAAGGSAAGLHRLTPGHSAEDFVLPPAFGHSPLFEGHTKGRNSQVSEAVFRLLEVVTFLNGRECHYLKERDVAAKRVTELGKQLREMTVAFDDYKNKYALQLNLVKDLEEAEVRLAEVVREKDALVEQVKGLKERIAALKEKIKSAEVALISPEEQKLDPAGDYAEASRADLNKKILDFEASMIAVASAQFQNAVAQLRILNPNIEFVEDGLDEDKDVREGRIATPRDDDLSPDNH
;
A
#
# COMPACT_ATOMS: atom_id res chain seq x y z
N MET A 1 -22.82 -26.33 -0.41
CA MET A 1 -21.77 -25.29 -0.57
C MET A 1 -22.45 -23.98 -0.96
N THR A 2 -22.47 -23.00 -0.06
CA THR A 2 -23.15 -21.71 -0.27
C THR A 2 -22.19 -20.73 -0.94
N SER A 3 -22.55 -20.21 -2.11
CA SER A 3 -21.66 -19.41 -2.96
C SER A 3 -21.26 -18.06 -2.34
N ALA A 4 -20.10 -17.54 -2.74
CA ALA A 4 -19.53 -16.28 -2.25
C ALA A 4 -20.48 -15.08 -2.40
N THR A 5 -21.38 -15.11 -3.39
CA THR A 5 -22.41 -14.09 -3.59
C THR A 5 -23.48 -14.08 -2.48
N ALA A 6 -23.76 -15.22 -1.85
CA ALA A 6 -24.65 -15.31 -0.70
C ALA A 6 -24.04 -14.66 0.55
N ARG A 7 -22.72 -14.84 0.76
CA ARG A 7 -21.99 -14.23 1.90
C ARG A 7 -21.93 -12.70 1.81
N LEU A 8 -21.73 -12.16 0.61
CA LEU A 8 -21.70 -10.71 0.38
C LEU A 8 -23.06 -10.03 0.62
N ARG A 9 -24.17 -10.70 0.28
CA ARG A 9 -25.52 -10.21 0.57
C ARG A 9 -25.84 -10.23 2.07
N GLN A 10 -25.38 -11.24 2.79
CA GLN A 10 -25.60 -11.37 4.24
C GLN A 10 -24.86 -10.30 5.04
N ALA A 11 -23.61 -9.97 4.65
CA ALA A 11 -22.81 -8.94 5.28
C ALA A 11 -23.39 -7.52 5.11
N LYS A 12 -24.04 -7.23 3.97
CA LYS A 12 -24.70 -5.93 3.74
C LYS A 12 -25.96 -5.74 4.60
N ASN A 13 -26.68 -6.81 4.91
CA ASN A 13 -27.90 -6.74 5.72
C ASN A 13 -27.63 -6.64 7.23
N ALA A 14 -26.49 -7.14 7.72
CA ALA A 14 -26.07 -6.99 9.11
C ALA A 14 -25.74 -5.53 9.48
N LYS A 15 -25.18 -4.75 8.55
CA LYS A 15 -24.82 -3.34 8.80
C LYS A 15 -26.04 -2.41 8.94
N LYS A 16 -27.19 -2.79 8.35
CA LYS A 16 -28.46 -2.05 8.52
C LYS A 16 -29.13 -2.29 9.87
N LYS A 17 -28.85 -3.43 10.53
CA LYS A 17 -29.43 -3.76 11.85
C LYS A 17 -28.66 -3.12 13.03
N ALA A 18 -27.38 -2.79 12.84
CA ALA A 18 -26.56 -2.15 13.87
C ALA A 18 -26.76 -0.62 13.98
N ALA A 19 -27.30 0.03 12.95
CA ALA A 19 -27.53 1.48 12.94
C ALA A 19 -28.85 1.92 13.60
N ALA A 20 -29.70 0.98 14.04
CA ALA A 20 -31.03 1.27 14.59
C ALA A 20 -31.13 1.14 16.13
N ILE A 21 -30.05 0.81 16.84
CA ILE A 21 -30.11 0.44 18.27
C ILE A 21 -29.40 1.43 19.22
N LEU A 22 -28.68 2.43 18.73
CA LEU A 22 -28.04 3.43 19.61
C LEU A 22 -28.47 4.83 19.22
N GLY A 23 -29.53 5.29 19.89
CA GLY A 23 -29.94 6.68 19.92
C GLY A 23 -29.13 7.52 20.91
N THR A 24 -29.36 8.84 20.77
CA THR A 24 -29.19 9.92 21.76
C THR A 24 -27.81 10.54 22.03
N SER A 25 -27.67 11.76 21.50
CA SER A 25 -27.30 13.03 22.16
C SER A 25 -25.84 13.39 22.43
N GLY A 26 -25.48 14.63 22.03
CA GLY A 26 -24.35 15.39 22.59
C GLY A 26 -23.75 16.45 21.66
N SER A 27 -24.20 17.69 21.78
CA SER A 27 -23.68 18.91 21.12
C SER A 27 -22.51 19.56 21.87
N ILE A 28 -21.59 20.25 21.18
CA ILE A 28 -21.15 21.67 21.32
C ILE A 28 -19.83 21.91 20.53
N PRO A 29 -19.61 23.09 19.92
CA PRO A 29 -18.54 23.35 18.95
C PRO A 29 -17.33 24.07 19.58
N LEU A 30 -16.22 24.21 18.83
CA LEU A 30 -15.38 25.42 18.67
C LEU A 30 -13.94 25.08 18.20
N GLY A 31 -13.42 25.89 17.27
CA GLY A 31 -11.97 26.16 17.18
C GLY A 31 -11.30 25.84 15.85
N THR A 32 -11.11 26.85 15.00
CA THR A 32 -9.99 26.90 14.02
C THR A 32 -8.68 27.17 14.78
N PRO A 33 -7.53 26.75 14.24
CA PRO A 33 -6.68 27.75 13.59
C PRO A 33 -5.85 27.25 12.37
N SER A 34 -5.61 28.20 11.46
CA SER A 34 -4.31 28.56 10.85
C SER A 34 -3.40 27.49 10.20
N GLY A 35 -2.97 27.79 8.96
CA GLY A 35 -1.77 27.21 8.36
C GLY A 35 -1.78 27.19 6.83
N GLN A 36 -1.26 28.25 6.20
CA GLN A 36 -0.93 28.30 4.76
C GLN A 36 0.33 27.49 4.42
N VAL A 37 0.62 27.41 3.09
CA VAL A 37 1.90 27.05 2.42
C VAL A 37 1.98 25.54 2.08
N SER A 38 2.08 25.04 0.84
CA SER A 38 2.44 25.56 -0.50
C SER A 38 1.90 24.65 -1.62
N PRO A 39 1.74 25.16 -2.86
CA PRO A 39 1.50 24.38 -4.08
C PRO A 39 2.74 24.34 -5.00
N ALA A 40 3.12 23.17 -5.55
CA ALA A 40 3.97 23.00 -6.75
C ALA A 40 4.31 21.50 -6.99
N PRO A 41 4.84 21.08 -8.17
CA PRO A 41 4.48 21.47 -9.54
C PRO A 41 4.47 20.29 -10.56
N SER A 42 3.96 20.58 -11.78
CA SER A 42 4.41 20.10 -13.10
C SER A 42 4.29 18.62 -13.52
N LEU A 43 3.70 18.37 -14.71
CA LEU A 43 4.47 18.16 -15.93
C LEU A 43 3.59 18.01 -17.18
N GLU A 44 3.91 18.84 -18.15
CA GLU A 44 3.48 18.89 -19.54
C GLU A 44 4.26 17.83 -20.33
N ILE A 45 3.58 16.96 -21.07
CA ILE A 45 4.19 16.14 -22.12
C ILE A 45 3.41 16.37 -23.41
N VAL A 46 4.11 17.03 -24.33
CA VAL A 46 3.74 17.33 -25.72
C VAL A 46 4.24 16.19 -26.64
N ARG A 47 3.52 16.02 -27.77
CA ARG A 47 3.74 15.16 -28.97
C ARG A 47 3.20 13.72 -28.88
N GLU A 48 2.60 13.11 -29.90
CA GLU A 48 2.72 13.31 -31.37
C GLU A 48 1.49 12.74 -32.13
N LYS A 49 1.34 13.21 -33.38
CA LYS A 49 0.27 12.91 -34.35
C LYS A 49 0.37 11.53 -35.04
N ARG A 50 -0.80 11.03 -35.44
CA ARG A 50 -1.23 10.36 -36.72
C ARG A 50 -2.36 9.37 -36.36
N GLY A 51 -3.49 9.23 -37.04
CA GLY A 51 -3.98 9.65 -38.35
C GLY A 51 -4.93 8.54 -38.85
N LEU A 52 -5.93 8.89 -39.66
CA LEU A 52 -6.82 8.02 -40.45
C LEU A 52 -7.95 7.35 -39.65
N ASP A 53 -9.21 7.22 -40.08
CA ASP A 53 -10.14 7.81 -41.06
C ASP A 53 -11.45 7.04 -40.78
N GLY A 54 -12.62 7.65 -40.92
CA GLY A 54 -13.87 7.00 -40.49
C GLY A 54 -15.07 7.91 -40.44
N ASP A 55 -15.34 8.51 -41.59
CA ASP A 55 -16.55 9.15 -42.07
C ASP A 55 -17.89 8.64 -41.49
N LEU A 56 -18.71 9.58 -41.01
CA LEU A 56 -20.17 9.45 -41.01
C LEU A 56 -20.82 10.85 -41.09
N GLU A 57 -20.84 11.38 -42.32
CA GLU A 57 -21.81 12.29 -42.93
C GLU A 57 -22.85 13.00 -42.01
N ASP A 58 -22.66 14.31 -41.88
CA ASP A 58 -23.59 15.30 -41.29
C ASP A 58 -24.52 15.84 -42.39
N VAL A 59 -25.76 15.36 -42.42
CA VAL A 59 -26.77 15.77 -43.42
C VAL A 59 -27.84 16.65 -42.78
N SER A 60 -27.57 17.96 -42.67
CA SER A 60 -28.63 18.99 -42.64
C SER A 60 -28.06 20.40 -42.87
N SER A 61 -27.46 20.62 -44.04
CA SER A 61 -27.20 21.97 -44.56
C SER A 61 -28.27 22.38 -45.57
N ARG A 62 -29.34 23.06 -45.11
CA ARG A 62 -30.19 23.87 -45.99
C ARG A 62 -29.89 25.35 -45.77
N LYS A 63 -29.03 25.85 -46.67
CA LYS A 63 -28.75 27.26 -46.97
C LYS A 63 -30.04 28.09 -47.02
N ASN A 64 -30.08 29.19 -46.27
CA ASN A 64 -30.88 30.36 -46.63
C ASN A 64 -29.92 31.53 -46.94
N PRO A 65 -30.13 32.30 -48.02
CA PRO A 65 -29.24 33.40 -48.39
C PRO A 65 -29.33 34.55 -47.40
N ARG A 66 -28.15 35.07 -47.05
CA ARG A 66 -27.93 36.35 -46.37
C ARG A 66 -28.35 37.46 -47.34
N LEU A 67 -29.44 38.16 -47.04
CA LEU A 67 -29.79 39.42 -47.69
C LEU A 67 -29.18 40.55 -46.88
N ASP A 68 -28.09 41.11 -47.40
CA ASP A 68 -27.66 42.46 -47.07
C ASP A 68 -28.68 43.42 -47.70
N ALA A 69 -29.46 44.10 -46.86
CA ALA A 69 -30.29 45.24 -47.26
C ALA A 69 -29.68 46.51 -46.65
N ALA A 70 -28.71 47.07 -47.37
CA ALA A 70 -28.43 48.50 -47.27
C ALA A 70 -29.61 49.23 -47.94
N GLY A 71 -30.35 50.02 -47.16
CA GLY A 71 -31.34 50.93 -47.72
C GLY A 71 -32.43 51.34 -46.75
N GLY A 72 -32.48 52.65 -46.48
CA GLY A 72 -33.72 53.33 -46.11
C GLY A 72 -33.91 53.56 -44.62
N SER A 73 -33.47 54.73 -44.17
CA SER A 73 -33.98 55.37 -42.96
C SER A 73 -35.51 55.49 -43.03
N ALA A 74 -36.20 54.82 -42.11
CA ALA A 74 -37.55 55.19 -41.69
C ALA A 74 -37.69 54.81 -40.21
N ALA A 75 -37.66 55.84 -39.36
CA ALA A 75 -37.95 55.74 -37.95
C ALA A 75 -39.35 55.15 -37.73
N GLY A 76 -39.41 53.90 -37.28
CA GLY A 76 -40.63 53.21 -36.86
C GLY A 76 -40.60 52.97 -35.36
N LEU A 77 -41.70 53.32 -34.70
CA LEU A 77 -41.91 53.34 -33.25
C LEU A 77 -41.62 51.97 -32.59
N HIS A 78 -40.70 51.96 -31.61
CA HIS A 78 -40.39 50.88 -30.64
C HIS A 78 -39.89 49.53 -31.17
N ARG A 79 -38.58 49.42 -31.42
CA ARG A 79 -37.88 48.13 -31.50
C ARG A 79 -37.42 47.72 -30.10
N LEU A 80 -38.03 46.70 -29.50
CA LEU A 80 -37.67 46.22 -28.16
C LEU A 80 -36.40 45.35 -28.22
N THR A 81 -35.39 45.74 -27.44
CA THR A 81 -34.12 45.05 -27.30
C THR A 81 -34.30 43.73 -26.51
N PRO A 82 -33.78 42.59 -26.97
CA PRO A 82 -33.81 41.35 -26.19
C PRO A 82 -33.10 41.52 -24.83
N GLY A 83 -33.79 41.23 -23.71
CA GLY A 83 -33.19 41.20 -22.37
C GLY A 83 -33.89 41.99 -21.25
N HIS A 84 -34.99 42.69 -21.50
CA HIS A 84 -35.79 43.33 -20.45
C HIS A 84 -36.98 42.45 -20.02
N SER A 85 -37.24 42.41 -18.71
CA SER A 85 -38.35 41.63 -18.14
C SER A 85 -39.69 42.14 -18.67
N ALA A 86 -40.60 41.22 -19.03
CA ALA A 86 -41.97 41.56 -19.44
C ALA A 86 -42.77 42.31 -18.36
N GLU A 87 -42.26 42.36 -17.12
CA GLU A 87 -42.84 43.05 -15.98
C GLU A 87 -42.68 44.58 -16.07
N ASP A 88 -41.71 45.08 -16.86
CA ASP A 88 -41.47 46.51 -17.05
C ASP A 88 -42.28 47.11 -18.22
N PHE A 89 -42.90 46.26 -19.04
CA PHE A 89 -43.81 46.68 -20.11
C PHE A 89 -45.25 46.78 -19.60
N VAL A 90 -45.48 47.66 -18.62
CA VAL A 90 -46.84 48.06 -18.25
C VAL A 90 -47.29 49.14 -19.22
N LEU A 91 -47.90 48.72 -20.33
CA LEU A 91 -48.79 49.64 -21.05
C LEU A 91 -49.88 50.08 -20.06
N PRO A 92 -50.16 51.40 -19.95
CA PRO A 92 -51.22 51.89 -19.08
C PRO A 92 -52.50 51.10 -19.35
N PRO A 93 -53.27 50.69 -18.32
CA PRO A 93 -54.59 50.12 -18.52
C PRO A 93 -55.49 51.15 -19.20
N ALA A 94 -55.42 51.23 -20.53
CA ALA A 94 -56.28 52.10 -21.31
C ALA A 94 -57.63 51.40 -21.38
N PHE A 95 -58.51 51.81 -20.46
CA PHE A 95 -59.96 51.54 -20.45
C PHE A 95 -60.35 50.08 -20.19
N GLY A 96 -60.37 49.72 -18.92
CA GLY A 96 -61.11 48.54 -18.45
C GLY A 96 -62.62 48.73 -18.64
N HIS A 97 -63.25 47.73 -19.26
CA HIS A 97 -64.61 47.22 -19.03
C HIS A 97 -65.81 48.15 -18.77
N SER A 98 -65.83 49.39 -19.22
CA SER A 98 -67.05 50.23 -19.20
C SER A 98 -67.57 50.52 -20.62
N PRO A 99 -68.87 50.29 -20.90
CA PRO A 99 -69.49 50.74 -22.14
C PRO A 99 -69.41 52.27 -22.21
N LEU A 100 -68.70 52.81 -23.20
CA LEU A 100 -68.43 54.25 -23.32
C LEU A 100 -69.65 55.09 -23.75
N PHE A 101 -70.81 54.50 -24.02
CA PHE A 101 -72.02 55.23 -24.39
C PHE A 101 -73.28 54.64 -23.76
N GLU A 102 -73.87 55.37 -22.82
CA GLU A 102 -75.23 55.16 -22.32
C GLU A 102 -76.21 55.93 -23.21
N GLY A 103 -76.80 55.22 -24.16
CA GLY A 103 -78.15 55.41 -24.68
C GLY A 103 -78.62 56.71 -25.36
N HIS A 104 -78.07 57.92 -25.12
CA HIS A 104 -78.78 59.17 -25.49
C HIS A 104 -77.90 60.35 -25.98
N THR A 105 -76.96 60.11 -26.90
CA THR A 105 -76.36 61.18 -27.72
C THR A 105 -76.44 60.82 -29.21
N LYS A 106 -77.34 61.47 -29.94
CA LYS A 106 -77.44 61.36 -31.41
C LYS A 106 -76.41 62.29 -32.06
N GLY A 107 -75.12 62.00 -31.84
CA GLY A 107 -74.00 62.66 -32.51
C GLY A 107 -73.82 62.08 -33.92
N ARG A 108 -73.70 62.93 -34.94
CA ARG A 108 -73.25 62.51 -36.29
C ARG A 108 -71.79 62.05 -36.20
N ASN A 109 -71.56 60.83 -35.76
CA ASN A 109 -70.24 60.21 -35.82
C ASN A 109 -69.85 60.10 -37.30
N SER A 110 -68.76 60.75 -37.68
CA SER A 110 -68.20 60.59 -39.02
C SER A 110 -67.82 59.11 -39.22
N GLN A 111 -68.02 58.56 -40.42
CA GLN A 111 -67.57 57.20 -40.75
C GLN A 111 -66.08 56.99 -40.42
N VAL A 112 -65.29 58.05 -40.50
CA VAL A 112 -63.87 58.09 -40.11
C VAL A 112 -63.68 57.80 -38.63
N SER A 113 -64.48 58.41 -37.73
CA SER A 113 -64.38 58.13 -36.29
C SER A 113 -64.71 56.68 -35.95
N GLU A 114 -65.74 56.08 -36.58
CA GLU A 114 -66.07 54.67 -36.36
C GLU A 114 -64.94 53.72 -36.82
N ALA A 115 -64.33 54.01 -37.98
CA ALA A 115 -63.20 53.24 -38.48
C ALA A 115 -61.98 53.31 -37.55
N VAL A 116 -61.70 54.48 -36.97
CA VAL A 116 -60.60 54.67 -36.01
C VAL A 116 -60.83 53.87 -34.73
N PHE A 117 -62.05 53.86 -34.19
CA PHE A 117 -62.35 53.07 -32.99
C PHE A 117 -62.25 51.56 -33.24
N ARG A 118 -62.75 51.05 -34.37
CA ARG A 118 -62.59 49.63 -34.73
C ARG A 118 -61.12 49.24 -34.91
N LEU A 119 -60.31 50.12 -35.51
CA LEU A 119 -58.87 49.91 -35.61
C LEU A 119 -58.22 49.87 -34.23
N LEU A 120 -58.61 50.75 -33.31
CA LEU A 120 -58.11 50.76 -31.95
C LEU A 120 -58.47 49.47 -31.19
N GLU A 121 -59.70 48.98 -31.31
CA GLU A 121 -60.12 47.69 -30.74
C GLU A 121 -59.29 46.52 -31.27
N VAL A 122 -59.01 46.49 -32.58
CA VAL A 122 -58.16 45.45 -33.18
C VAL A 122 -56.72 45.55 -32.66
N VAL A 123 -56.17 46.76 -32.57
CA VAL A 123 -54.79 46.97 -32.08
C VAL A 123 -54.66 46.56 -30.61
N THR A 124 -55.60 46.92 -29.74
CA THR A 124 -55.55 46.52 -28.32
C THR A 124 -55.68 45.01 -28.16
N PHE A 125 -56.55 44.36 -28.93
CA PHE A 125 -56.66 42.90 -28.95
C PHE A 125 -55.36 42.22 -29.41
N LEU A 126 -54.75 42.69 -30.49
CA LEU A 126 -53.48 42.15 -31.00
C LEU A 126 -52.34 42.35 -30.00
N ASN A 127 -52.24 43.53 -29.39
CA ASN A 127 -51.25 43.82 -28.35
C ASN A 127 -51.40 42.89 -27.14
N GLY A 128 -52.64 42.63 -26.71
CA GLY A 128 -52.92 41.68 -25.61
C GLY A 128 -52.43 40.26 -25.93
N ARG A 129 -52.64 39.79 -27.17
CA ARG A 129 -52.13 38.50 -27.64
C ARG A 129 -50.60 38.46 -27.74
N GLU A 130 -49.98 39.52 -28.25
CA GLU A 130 -48.52 39.61 -28.34
C GLU A 130 -47.86 39.53 -26.96
N CYS A 131 -48.38 40.28 -25.99
CA CYS A 131 -47.92 40.21 -24.59
C CYS A 131 -48.06 38.80 -23.99
N HIS A 132 -49.12 38.08 -24.36
CA HIS A 132 -49.28 36.69 -23.92
C HIS A 132 -48.20 35.78 -24.50
N TYR A 133 -47.95 35.84 -25.82
CA TYR A 133 -46.90 35.04 -26.46
C TYR A 133 -45.50 35.37 -25.94
N LEU A 134 -45.20 36.64 -25.64
CA LEU A 134 -43.92 37.03 -25.04
C LEU A 134 -43.73 36.39 -23.66
N LYS A 135 -44.79 36.37 -22.82
CA LYS A 135 -44.76 35.69 -21.52
C LYS A 135 -44.52 34.18 -21.68
N GLU A 136 -45.22 33.53 -22.61
CA GLU A 136 -45.03 32.10 -22.88
C GLU A 136 -43.60 31.80 -23.37
N ARG A 137 -43.06 32.64 -24.26
CA ARG A 137 -41.69 32.52 -24.77
C ARG A 137 -40.67 32.65 -23.64
N ASP A 138 -40.85 33.60 -22.73
CA ASP A 138 -39.92 33.82 -21.62
C ASP A 138 -39.98 32.66 -20.61
N VAL A 139 -41.18 32.10 -20.35
CA VAL A 139 -41.34 30.86 -19.57
C VAL A 139 -40.67 29.67 -20.26
N ALA A 140 -40.84 29.53 -21.58
CA ALA A 140 -40.19 28.48 -22.36
C ALA A 140 -38.66 28.62 -22.35
N ALA A 141 -38.13 29.84 -22.47
CA ALA A 141 -36.70 30.11 -22.40
C ALA A 141 -36.12 29.70 -21.04
N LYS A 142 -36.79 30.05 -19.93
CA LYS A 142 -36.40 29.60 -18.58
C LYS A 142 -36.37 28.07 -18.48
N ARG A 143 -37.38 27.38 -19.04
CA ARG A 143 -37.42 25.90 -19.07
C ARG A 143 -36.27 25.30 -19.87
N VAL A 144 -35.92 25.89 -21.02
CA VAL A 144 -34.76 25.45 -21.82
C VAL A 144 -33.46 25.58 -21.03
N THR A 145 -33.27 26.68 -20.30
CA THR A 145 -32.06 26.85 -19.47
C THR A 145 -31.97 25.83 -18.34
N GLU A 146 -33.10 25.52 -17.69
CA GLU A 146 -33.17 24.54 -16.59
C GLU A 146 -32.92 23.12 -17.09
N LEU A 147 -33.58 22.70 -18.17
CA LEU A 147 -33.36 21.39 -18.78
C LEU A 147 -31.92 21.25 -19.29
N GLY A 148 -31.35 22.32 -19.86
CA GLY A 148 -29.94 22.34 -20.27
C GLY A 148 -28.98 22.14 -19.09
N LYS A 149 -29.32 22.68 -17.91
CA LYS A 149 -28.54 22.44 -16.67
C LYS A 149 -28.65 20.98 -16.22
N GLN A 150 -29.87 20.44 -16.15
CA GLN A 150 -30.10 19.04 -15.76
C GLN A 150 -29.40 18.05 -16.70
N LEU A 151 -29.40 18.32 -18.01
CA LEU A 151 -28.70 17.51 -19.00
C LEU A 151 -27.19 17.51 -18.77
N ARG A 152 -26.60 18.67 -18.44
CA ARG A 152 -25.16 18.76 -18.11
C ARG A 152 -24.84 17.98 -16.84
N GLU A 153 -25.63 18.13 -15.78
CA GLU A 153 -25.46 17.39 -14.53
C GLU A 153 -25.56 15.88 -14.75
N MET A 154 -26.55 15.43 -15.52
CA MET A 154 -26.71 14.02 -15.87
C MET A 154 -25.55 13.49 -16.72
N THR A 155 -25.00 14.31 -17.63
CA THR A 155 -23.83 13.94 -18.45
C THR A 155 -22.61 13.71 -17.57
N VAL A 156 -22.31 14.64 -16.65
CA VAL A 156 -21.19 14.49 -15.70
C VAL A 156 -21.37 13.25 -14.83
N ALA A 157 -22.57 13.03 -14.28
CA ALA A 157 -22.85 11.85 -13.46
C ALA A 157 -22.70 10.53 -14.24
N PHE A 158 -23.04 10.53 -15.53
CA PHE A 158 -22.88 9.37 -16.40
C PHE A 158 -21.41 9.08 -16.71
N ASP A 159 -20.60 10.10 -16.95
CA ASP A 159 -19.15 9.96 -17.15
C ASP A 159 -18.47 9.46 -15.86
N ASP A 160 -18.87 9.98 -14.69
CA ASP A 160 -18.41 9.48 -13.39
C ASP A 160 -18.78 8.00 -13.18
N TYR A 161 -19.99 7.59 -13.56
CA TYR A 161 -20.41 6.20 -13.51
C TYR A 161 -19.57 5.30 -14.41
N LYS A 162 -19.31 5.72 -15.66
CA LYS A 162 -18.44 4.99 -16.59
C LYS A 162 -17.03 4.82 -16.02
N ASN A 163 -16.45 5.89 -15.48
CA ASN A 163 -15.12 5.86 -14.87
C ASN A 163 -15.08 4.91 -13.67
N LYS A 164 -16.10 4.94 -12.82
CA LYS A 164 -16.22 4.00 -11.70
C LYS A 164 -16.37 2.56 -12.16
N TYR A 165 -17.13 2.31 -13.23
CA TYR A 165 -17.28 0.97 -13.80
C TYR A 165 -15.97 0.45 -14.39
N ALA A 166 -15.22 1.30 -15.11
CA ALA A 166 -13.90 0.94 -15.62
C ALA A 166 -12.92 0.59 -14.48
N LEU A 167 -12.93 1.38 -13.39
CA LEU A 167 -12.14 1.07 -12.19
C LEU A 167 -12.55 -0.26 -11.55
N GLN A 168 -13.86 -0.53 -11.45
CA GLN A 168 -14.38 -1.80 -10.94
C GLN A 168 -13.92 -2.99 -11.80
N LEU A 169 -13.93 -2.84 -13.13
CA LEU A 169 -13.48 -3.87 -14.04
C LEU A 169 -11.99 -4.20 -13.84
N ASN A 170 -11.15 -3.17 -13.71
CA ASN A 170 -9.73 -3.36 -13.44
C ASN A 170 -9.49 -4.01 -12.07
N LEU A 171 -10.19 -3.55 -11.02
CA LEU A 171 -10.06 -4.14 -9.69
C LEU A 171 -10.46 -5.63 -9.66
N VAL A 172 -11.49 -6.02 -10.42
CA VAL A 172 -11.89 -7.44 -10.52
C VAL A 172 -10.79 -8.26 -11.18
N LYS A 173 -10.17 -7.76 -12.26
CA LYS A 173 -9.04 -8.44 -12.92
C LYS A 173 -7.85 -8.61 -11.99
N ASP A 174 -7.49 -7.56 -11.26
CA ASP A 174 -6.37 -7.60 -10.32
C ASP A 174 -6.63 -8.60 -9.17
N LEU A 175 -7.88 -8.70 -8.71
CA LEU A 175 -8.29 -9.69 -7.72
C LEU A 175 -8.23 -11.12 -8.25
N GLU A 176 -8.67 -11.35 -9.49
CA GLU A 176 -8.57 -12.65 -10.15
C GLU A 176 -7.10 -13.07 -10.29
N GLU A 177 -6.22 -12.16 -10.72
CA GLU A 177 -4.78 -12.41 -10.81
C GLU A 177 -4.16 -12.71 -9.42
N ALA A 178 -4.54 -11.95 -8.40
CA ALA A 178 -4.08 -12.17 -7.04
C ALA A 178 -4.54 -13.53 -6.48
N GLU A 179 -5.75 -13.97 -6.82
CA GLU A 179 -6.27 -15.30 -6.44
C GLU A 179 -5.44 -16.43 -7.07
N VAL A 180 -5.07 -16.29 -8.35
CA VAL A 180 -4.19 -17.25 -9.03
C VAL A 180 -2.81 -17.32 -8.38
N ARG A 181 -2.18 -16.17 -8.08
CA ARG A 181 -0.89 -16.11 -7.40
C ARG A 181 -0.96 -16.71 -6.00
N LEU A 182 -2.05 -16.46 -5.26
CA LEU A 182 -2.26 -17.05 -3.94
C LEU A 182 -2.35 -18.58 -4.02
N ALA A 183 -3.05 -19.13 -5.02
CA ALA A 183 -3.12 -20.57 -5.23
C ALA A 183 -1.74 -21.20 -5.53
N GLU A 184 -0.87 -20.47 -6.23
CA GLU A 184 0.52 -20.89 -6.45
C GLU A 184 1.35 -20.90 -5.17
N VAL A 185 1.34 -19.81 -4.41
CA VAL A 185 2.05 -19.71 -3.13
C VAL A 185 1.58 -20.80 -2.14
N VAL A 186 0.29 -21.14 -2.14
CA VAL A 186 -0.23 -22.24 -1.31
C VAL A 186 0.37 -23.59 -1.71
N ARG A 187 0.48 -23.88 -3.02
CA ARG A 187 1.13 -25.10 -3.52
C ARG A 187 2.60 -25.18 -3.12
N GLU A 188 3.33 -24.07 -3.25
CA GLU A 188 4.74 -24.00 -2.84
C GLU A 188 4.90 -24.22 -1.34
N LYS A 189 4.05 -23.59 -0.53
CA LYS A 189 4.04 -23.76 0.93
C LYS A 189 3.79 -25.22 1.31
N ASP A 190 2.84 -25.90 0.67
CA ASP A 190 2.58 -27.33 0.94
C ASP A 190 3.78 -28.21 0.54
N ALA A 191 4.43 -27.93 -0.59
CA ALA A 191 5.64 -28.64 -1.00
C ALA A 191 6.79 -28.45 0.00
N LEU A 192 7.01 -27.23 0.48
CA LEU A 192 8.02 -26.92 1.51
C LEU A 192 7.70 -27.59 2.85
N VAL A 193 6.43 -27.67 3.23
CA VAL A 193 6.01 -28.38 4.45
C VAL A 193 6.38 -29.87 4.38
N GLU A 194 6.18 -30.54 3.24
CA GLU A 194 6.60 -31.93 3.07
C GLU A 194 8.13 -32.08 3.09
N GLN A 195 8.89 -31.13 2.50
CA GLN A 195 10.35 -31.15 2.60
C GLN A 195 10.85 -31.00 4.04
N VAL A 196 10.26 -30.08 4.81
CA VAL A 196 10.61 -29.86 6.23
C VAL A 196 10.31 -31.12 7.05
N LYS A 197 9.19 -31.78 6.78
CA LYS A 197 8.85 -33.06 7.42
C LYS A 197 9.91 -34.13 7.12
N GLY A 198 10.30 -34.30 5.84
CA GLY A 198 11.34 -35.25 5.46
C GLY A 198 12.72 -34.94 6.07
N LEU A 199 13.09 -33.66 6.17
CA LEU A 199 14.32 -33.24 6.85
C LEU A 199 14.27 -33.54 8.35
N LYS A 200 13.13 -33.32 9.00
CA LYS A 200 12.93 -33.63 10.42
C LYS A 200 13.09 -35.13 10.70
N GLU A 201 12.54 -35.98 9.83
CA GLU A 201 12.70 -37.45 9.92
C GLU A 201 14.18 -37.85 9.75
N ARG A 202 14.91 -37.25 8.82
CA ARG A 202 16.36 -37.49 8.63
C ARG A 202 17.18 -37.06 9.85
N ILE A 203 16.87 -35.90 10.43
CA ILE A 203 17.54 -35.42 11.65
C ILE A 203 17.30 -36.41 12.80
N ALA A 204 16.06 -36.90 12.97
CA ALA A 204 15.77 -37.91 13.98
C ALA A 204 16.56 -39.21 13.76
N ALA A 205 16.59 -39.72 12.53
CA ALA A 205 17.36 -40.92 12.19
C ALA A 205 18.87 -40.74 12.43
N LEU A 206 19.44 -39.59 12.07
CA LEU A 206 20.85 -39.28 12.33
C LEU A 206 21.13 -39.16 13.82
N LYS A 207 20.24 -38.52 14.59
CA LYS A 207 20.36 -38.41 16.04
C LYS A 207 20.37 -39.78 16.72
N GLU A 208 19.52 -40.71 16.29
CA GLU A 208 19.54 -42.09 16.80
C GLU A 208 20.80 -42.85 16.39
N LYS A 209 21.29 -42.66 15.15
CA LYS A 209 22.58 -43.24 14.73
C LYS A 209 23.74 -42.76 15.60
N ILE A 210 23.81 -41.45 15.89
CA ILE A 210 24.84 -40.88 16.75
C ILE A 210 24.80 -41.53 18.14
N LYS A 211 23.62 -41.62 18.76
CA LYS A 211 23.47 -42.31 20.06
C LYS A 211 23.92 -43.78 19.99
N SER A 212 23.56 -44.50 18.93
CA SER A 212 23.97 -45.90 18.77
C SER A 212 25.47 -46.07 18.55
N ALA A 213 26.12 -45.14 17.84
CA ALA A 213 27.56 -45.15 17.61
C ALA A 213 28.33 -44.79 18.89
N GLU A 214 27.82 -43.84 19.67
CA GLU A 214 28.36 -43.50 21.00
C GLU A 214 28.28 -44.71 21.94
N VAL A 215 27.16 -45.43 21.96
CA VAL A 215 27.00 -46.67 22.76
C VAL A 215 27.90 -47.82 22.25
N ALA A 216 28.18 -47.89 20.94
CA ALA A 216 29.04 -48.95 20.37
C ALA A 216 30.55 -48.68 20.51
N LEU A 217 30.95 -47.41 20.70
CA LEU A 217 32.35 -47.00 20.90
C LEU A 217 32.82 -47.11 22.36
N ILE A 218 31.90 -47.28 23.32
CA ILE A 218 32.23 -47.73 24.68
C ILE A 218 32.61 -49.21 24.57
N SER A 219 33.86 -49.44 24.22
CA SER A 219 34.43 -50.75 23.91
C SER A 219 34.50 -51.63 25.16
N PRO A 220 34.39 -52.98 25.03
CA PRO A 220 34.83 -53.89 26.09
C PRO A 220 36.32 -53.72 26.46
N GLU A 221 37.12 -53.00 25.67
CA GLU A 221 38.47 -52.55 26.07
C GLU A 221 38.48 -51.44 27.10
N GLU A 222 37.58 -50.45 27.04
CA GLU A 222 37.49 -49.42 28.09
C GLU A 222 37.15 -50.07 29.43
N GLN A 223 36.27 -51.08 29.41
CA GLN A 223 35.91 -51.85 30.61
C GLN A 223 37.06 -52.72 31.17
N LYS A 224 38.07 -53.04 30.34
CA LYS A 224 39.31 -53.73 30.78
C LYS A 224 40.35 -52.76 31.35
N LEU A 225 40.44 -51.57 30.75
CA LEU A 225 41.42 -50.54 31.14
C LEU A 225 40.94 -49.73 32.35
N ASP A 226 39.63 -49.61 32.54
CA ASP A 226 39.00 -48.94 33.67
C ASP A 226 37.87 -49.81 34.28
N PRO A 227 38.23 -50.84 35.08
CA PRO A 227 37.24 -51.73 35.70
C PRO A 227 36.36 -51.02 36.75
N ALA A 228 36.83 -49.91 37.31
CA ALA A 228 36.14 -49.12 38.32
C ALA A 228 35.23 -48.04 37.71
N GLY A 229 35.45 -47.67 36.45
CA GLY A 229 34.71 -46.60 35.77
C GLY A 229 35.17 -45.18 36.15
N ASP A 230 36.33 -45.05 36.79
CA ASP A 230 36.82 -43.78 37.36
C ASP A 230 37.26 -42.77 36.28
N TYR A 231 37.47 -43.22 35.05
CA TYR A 231 37.88 -42.43 33.89
C TYR A 231 36.76 -42.29 32.86
N ALA A 232 35.84 -43.25 32.80
CA ALA A 232 34.69 -43.23 31.87
C ALA A 232 33.72 -42.05 32.12
N GLU A 233 33.52 -41.66 33.39
CA GLU A 233 32.64 -40.52 33.75
C GLU A 233 33.40 -39.18 33.88
N ALA A 234 34.73 -39.21 33.78
CA ALA A 234 35.56 -38.02 33.96
C ALA A 234 35.45 -37.10 32.73
N SER A 235 35.29 -35.79 32.97
CA SER A 235 35.39 -34.84 31.86
C SER A 235 36.82 -34.81 31.31
N ARG A 236 37.00 -34.35 30.06
CA ARG A 236 38.34 -34.17 29.46
C ARG A 236 39.27 -33.32 30.34
N ALA A 237 38.72 -32.33 31.04
CA ALA A 237 39.48 -31.50 31.97
C ALA A 237 39.94 -32.29 33.21
N ASP A 238 39.08 -33.14 33.76
CA ASP A 238 39.40 -33.97 34.93
C ASP A 238 40.46 -35.02 34.57
N LEU A 239 40.39 -35.60 33.37
CA LEU A 239 41.36 -36.57 32.89
C LEU A 239 42.75 -35.92 32.73
N ASN A 240 42.81 -34.75 32.09
CA ASN A 240 44.05 -33.98 31.96
C ASN A 240 44.64 -33.64 33.32
N LYS A 241 43.81 -33.28 34.30
CA LYS A 241 44.26 -32.99 35.66
C LYS A 241 44.88 -34.22 36.32
N LYS A 242 44.23 -35.39 36.24
CA LYS A 242 44.77 -36.64 36.80
C LYS A 242 46.12 -37.02 36.19
N ILE A 243 46.31 -36.81 34.89
CA ILE A 243 47.59 -37.06 34.20
C ILE A 243 48.68 -36.15 34.76
N LEU A 244 48.43 -34.85 34.86
CA LEU A 244 49.39 -33.90 35.41
C LEU A 244 49.75 -34.21 36.87
N ASP A 245 48.75 -34.58 37.69
CA ASP A 245 48.96 -34.98 39.08
C ASP A 245 49.83 -36.25 39.18
N PHE A 246 49.62 -37.22 38.28
CA PHE A 246 50.43 -38.44 38.20
C PHE A 246 51.87 -38.16 37.74
N GLU A 247 52.05 -37.34 36.70
CA GLU A 247 53.37 -36.91 36.23
C GLU A 247 54.15 -36.19 37.33
N ALA A 248 53.50 -35.26 38.04
CA ALA A 248 54.10 -34.58 39.18
C ALA A 248 54.50 -35.56 40.29
N SER A 249 53.67 -36.57 40.56
CA SER A 249 53.97 -37.62 41.53
C SER A 249 55.19 -38.46 41.11
N MET A 250 55.25 -38.89 39.84
CA MET A 250 56.40 -39.63 39.32
C MET A 250 57.71 -38.85 39.41
N ILE A 251 57.68 -37.57 39.02
CA ILE A 251 58.85 -36.67 39.13
C ILE A 251 59.29 -36.53 40.59
N ALA A 252 58.35 -36.33 41.52
CA ALA A 252 58.65 -36.22 42.94
C ALA A 252 59.30 -37.50 43.50
N VAL A 253 58.82 -38.68 43.10
CA VAL A 253 59.40 -39.98 43.49
C VAL A 253 60.81 -40.14 42.93
N ALA A 254 61.03 -39.82 41.65
CA ALA A 254 62.34 -39.92 41.01
C ALA A 254 63.36 -38.96 41.66
N SER A 255 62.96 -37.71 41.93
CA SER A 255 63.79 -36.72 42.62
C SER A 255 64.17 -37.19 44.02
N ALA A 256 63.21 -37.72 44.80
CA ALA A 256 63.50 -38.27 46.12
C ALA A 256 64.47 -39.46 46.07
N GLN A 257 64.34 -40.34 45.07
CA GLN A 257 65.28 -41.46 44.87
C GLN A 257 66.69 -40.97 44.52
N PHE A 258 66.81 -39.98 43.63
CA PHE A 258 68.09 -39.36 43.31
C PHE A 258 68.74 -38.74 44.54
N GLN A 259 68.01 -37.92 45.29
CA GLN A 259 68.51 -37.29 46.51
C GLN A 259 68.96 -38.31 47.56
N ASN A 260 68.23 -39.42 47.70
CA ASN A 260 68.65 -40.54 48.55
C ASN A 260 69.96 -41.17 48.06
N ALA A 261 70.12 -41.41 46.76
CA ALA A 261 71.37 -41.94 46.20
C ALA A 261 72.54 -40.98 46.43
N VAL A 262 72.36 -39.68 46.24
CA VAL A 262 73.42 -38.69 46.48
C VAL A 262 73.77 -38.60 47.97
N ALA A 263 72.78 -38.68 48.86
CA ALA A 263 73.01 -38.75 50.31
C ALA A 263 73.85 -39.99 50.69
N GLN A 264 73.57 -41.15 50.10
CA GLN A 264 74.37 -42.36 50.29
C GLN A 264 75.82 -42.17 49.81
N LEU A 265 76.03 -41.55 48.64
CA LEU A 265 77.37 -41.28 48.09
C LEU A 265 78.20 -40.33 48.95
N ARG A 266 77.57 -39.31 49.54
CA ARG A 266 78.21 -38.39 50.50
C ARG A 266 78.73 -39.12 51.73
N ILE A 267 77.94 -40.04 52.28
CA ILE A 267 78.33 -40.82 53.46
C ILE A 267 79.51 -41.74 53.15
N LEU A 268 79.52 -42.36 51.97
CA LEU A 268 80.58 -43.29 51.57
C LEU A 268 81.90 -42.59 51.21
N ASN A 269 81.87 -41.29 50.84
CA ASN A 269 83.04 -40.53 50.40
C ASN A 269 83.22 -39.22 51.21
N PRO A 270 83.61 -39.29 52.50
CA PRO A 270 83.59 -38.14 53.41
C PRO A 270 84.63 -37.04 53.10
N ASN A 271 85.65 -37.33 52.27
CA ASN A 271 86.73 -36.40 51.93
C ASN A 271 86.58 -35.75 50.55
N ILE A 272 85.45 -35.99 49.86
CA ILE A 272 85.18 -35.48 48.51
C ILE A 272 83.97 -34.56 48.59
N GLU A 273 84.13 -33.30 48.16
CA GLU A 273 83.03 -32.36 48.01
C GLU A 273 82.32 -32.62 46.68
N PHE A 274 81.05 -33.01 46.74
CA PHE A 274 80.22 -33.22 45.55
C PHE A 274 79.65 -31.88 45.09
N VAL A 275 80.01 -31.47 43.87
CA VAL A 275 79.44 -30.29 43.21
C VAL A 275 78.10 -30.70 42.61
N GLU A 276 77.00 -30.21 43.20
CA GLU A 276 75.64 -30.47 42.71
C GLU A 276 75.08 -29.34 41.84
N ASP A 277 75.80 -28.22 41.76
CA ASP A 277 75.40 -27.04 41.02
C ASP A 277 75.35 -27.34 39.51
N GLY A 278 74.19 -27.17 38.88
CA GLY A 278 73.95 -27.47 37.46
C GLY A 278 73.61 -28.93 37.13
N LEU A 279 73.36 -29.80 38.12
CA LEU A 279 72.83 -31.16 37.89
C LEU A 279 71.34 -31.20 37.55
N ASP A 280 70.64 -30.09 37.71
CA ASP A 280 69.27 -29.86 37.27
C ASP A 280 69.16 -29.50 35.78
N GLU A 281 70.29 -29.19 35.14
CA GLU A 281 70.40 -29.03 33.71
C GLU A 281 70.68 -30.40 33.05
N ASP A 282 70.13 -30.65 31.85
CA ASP A 282 70.46 -31.84 31.07
C ASP A 282 71.95 -31.81 30.72
N LYS A 283 72.77 -32.57 31.44
CA LYS A 283 74.22 -32.69 31.24
C LYS A 283 74.62 -34.14 30.99
N ASP A 284 75.54 -34.33 30.05
CA ASP A 284 76.09 -35.64 29.74
C ASP A 284 77.51 -35.79 30.27
N VAL A 285 77.90 -37.02 30.63
CA VAL A 285 79.30 -37.35 30.96
C VAL A 285 80.02 -37.84 29.70
N ARG A 286 80.93 -37.02 29.16
CA ARG A 286 81.75 -37.35 27.97
C ARG A 286 83.22 -37.29 28.33
N GLU A 287 83.97 -38.34 28.00
CA GLU A 287 85.41 -38.44 28.27
C GLU A 287 85.78 -38.18 29.75
N GLY A 288 84.89 -38.55 30.68
CA GLY A 288 85.08 -38.35 32.12
C GLY A 288 84.84 -36.92 32.61
N ARG A 289 84.24 -36.03 31.80
CA ARG A 289 83.85 -34.67 32.17
C ARG A 289 82.36 -34.44 31.94
N ILE A 290 81.74 -33.65 32.82
CA ILE A 290 80.35 -33.19 32.65
C ILE A 290 80.35 -32.10 31.57
N ALA A 291 79.56 -32.27 30.53
CA ALA A 291 79.45 -31.32 29.42
C ALA A 291 77.97 -31.13 29.02
N THR A 292 77.60 -29.91 28.66
CA THR A 292 76.29 -29.63 28.04
C THR A 292 76.16 -30.49 26.76
N PRO A 293 75.03 -31.18 26.54
CA PRO A 293 74.74 -31.91 25.30
C PRO A 293 74.99 -31.03 24.07
N ARG A 294 75.37 -31.64 22.93
CA ARG A 294 75.48 -30.87 21.67
C ARG A 294 74.07 -30.70 21.11
N ASP A 295 73.76 -29.54 20.53
CA ASP A 295 72.46 -29.26 19.90
C ASP A 295 72.14 -30.21 18.72
N ASP A 296 73.11 -30.97 18.23
CA ASP A 296 72.97 -31.89 17.08
C ASP A 296 72.11 -33.14 17.37
N ASP A 297 71.76 -33.44 18.63
CA ASP A 297 70.85 -34.55 18.99
C ASP A 297 69.37 -34.13 19.01
N LEU A 298 69.06 -32.86 18.71
CA LEU A 298 67.70 -32.41 18.40
C LEU A 298 67.44 -32.57 16.90
N SER A 299 67.20 -33.81 16.45
CA SER A 299 66.55 -34.02 15.16
C SER A 299 65.13 -33.43 15.25
N PRO A 300 64.77 -32.43 14.44
CA PRO A 300 63.37 -32.14 14.20
C PRO A 300 62.82 -33.21 13.26
N ASP A 301 61.52 -33.48 13.42
CA ASP A 301 60.64 -34.14 12.45
C ASP A 301 60.77 -35.66 12.27
N ASN A 302 59.91 -36.37 13.00
CA ASN A 302 59.24 -37.55 12.45
C ASN A 302 57.72 -37.41 12.70
N HIS A 303 57.06 -36.67 11.81
CA HIS A 303 55.63 -36.73 11.54
C HIS A 303 55.40 -36.73 10.03
#